data_AF-A0A175QMY9-F1
#
_entry.id   AF-A0A175QMY9-F1
#
_cell.length_a   1.000
_cell.length_b   1.000
_cell.length_c   1.000
_cell.angle_alpha   90.00
_cell.angle_beta   90.00
_cell.angle_gamma   90.00
#
_symmetry.space_group_name_H-M   'P 1'
#
loop_
_entity.id
_entity.type
_entity.pdbx_description
1 polymer ?
#
loop_
_entity_poly.entity_id
_entity_poly.type
_entity_poly.pdbx_seq_one_letter_code
_entity_poly.pdbx_strand_id
1 'polypeptide(L)'
;EREQRRTAMGEPYRTLLGHFRHEVGHWYWDILVRDGNLLDACRAVFGDDREDYGQALQNHYNNGPKLNWQDEYVSAYAGSHAWEDFAETWAHYLHIIDTLEVGGSYGIAIQPRLDRDGILTTDLNVKVYDPNTTMEEIADAWLALSQALNSMNRAMGLPDLYPFVLSPTVVGKLGFIHDLVHGRVGQNSSAGETKGLSEAAEAMGRQSNAANEPQAAPEPQALAAAG
;
A
#
# COMPACT_ATOMS: atom_id res chain seq x y z
N GLU A 1 9.36 31.12 -5.61
CA GLU A 1 10.68 30.51 -5.32
C GLU A 1 10.73 28.99 -5.56
N ARG A 2 9.74 28.19 -5.11
CA ARG A 2 9.64 26.72 -5.41
C ARG A 2 9.61 26.39 -6.92
N GLU A 3 9.07 27.28 -7.75
CA GLU A 3 9.04 27.12 -9.21
C GLU A 3 10.33 27.56 -9.94
N GLN A 4 11.19 28.38 -9.34
CA GLN A 4 12.33 28.96 -10.08
C GLN A 4 13.55 28.03 -10.19
N ARG A 5 13.52 26.87 -9.51
CA ARG A 5 14.47 25.76 -9.71
C ARG A 5 13.93 24.67 -10.66
N ARG A 6 12.84 24.95 -11.40
CA ARG A 6 12.15 24.00 -12.30
C ARG A 6 12.95 23.56 -13.54
N THR A 7 14.04 24.22 -13.91
CA THR A 7 14.60 24.09 -15.27
C THR A 7 15.87 23.23 -15.36
N ALA A 8 16.41 22.69 -14.27
CA ALA A 8 17.77 22.13 -14.28
C ALA A 8 17.90 20.60 -14.12
N MET A 9 16.83 19.86 -13.85
CA MET A 9 16.93 18.44 -13.50
C MET A 9 16.05 17.61 -14.42
N GLY A 10 16.69 16.92 -15.38
CA GLY A 10 16.06 16.14 -16.44
C GLY A 10 15.25 14.95 -15.94
N GLU A 11 14.10 15.21 -15.33
CA GLU A 11 13.04 14.23 -15.12
C GLU A 11 12.07 14.29 -16.31
N PRO A 12 11.97 13.22 -17.13
CA PRO A 12 11.16 13.21 -18.35
C PRO A 12 9.64 13.39 -18.14
N TYR A 13 9.13 13.43 -16.90
CA TYR A 13 7.72 13.22 -16.59
C TYR A 13 7.02 14.25 -15.68
N ARG A 14 7.55 15.47 -15.51
CA ARG A 14 6.83 16.52 -14.73
C ARG A 14 5.75 17.24 -15.55
N THR A 15 4.62 16.56 -15.75
CA THR A 15 3.37 17.20 -16.22
C THR A 15 2.75 18.03 -15.08
N LEU A 16 1.92 19.02 -15.42
CA LEU A 16 1.16 19.79 -14.42
C LEU A 16 0.27 18.86 -13.56
N LEU A 17 -0.30 17.82 -14.18
CA LEU A 17 -1.11 16.83 -13.47
C LEU A 17 -0.28 16.03 -12.46
N GLY A 18 0.95 15.62 -12.82
CA GLY A 18 1.86 14.95 -11.89
C GLY A 18 2.19 15.81 -10.68
N HIS A 19 2.52 17.08 -10.90
CA HIS A 19 2.79 18.02 -9.80
C HIS A 19 1.55 18.24 -8.91
N PHE A 20 0.37 18.37 -9.49
CA PHE A 20 -0.86 18.50 -8.71
C PHE A 20 -1.13 17.27 -7.84
N ARG A 21 -0.93 16.06 -8.39
CA ARG A 21 -1.07 14.81 -7.63
C ARG A 21 -0.08 14.73 -6.46
N HIS A 22 1.13 15.24 -6.63
CA HIS A 22 2.13 15.33 -5.55
C HIS A 22 1.68 16.28 -4.43
N GLU A 23 1.23 17.49 -4.77
CA GLU A 23 0.75 18.46 -3.77
C GLU A 23 -0.51 17.96 -3.05
N VAL A 24 -1.39 17.25 -3.75
CA VAL A 24 -2.53 16.53 -3.14
C VAL A 24 -2.04 15.46 -2.16
N GLY A 25 -0.95 14.77 -2.48
CA GLY A 25 -0.29 13.81 -1.57
C GLY A 25 0.10 14.46 -0.24
N HIS A 26 0.77 15.61 -0.25
CA HIS A 26 1.07 16.33 0.98
C HIS A 26 -0.17 16.72 1.79
N TRP A 27 -1.23 17.17 1.09
CA TRP A 27 -2.48 17.52 1.75
C TRP A 27 -3.14 16.31 2.43
N TYR A 28 -3.12 15.14 1.80
CA TYR A 28 -3.63 13.91 2.41
C TYR A 28 -2.72 13.37 3.51
N TRP A 29 -1.40 13.59 3.44
CA TRP A 29 -0.50 13.26 4.54
C TRP A 29 -0.89 13.99 5.82
N ASP A 30 -1.17 15.30 5.71
CA ASP A 30 -1.61 16.12 6.82
C ASP A 30 -2.86 15.56 7.51
N ILE A 31 -3.88 15.22 6.72
CA ILE A 31 -5.19 14.82 7.26
C ILE A 31 -5.22 13.34 7.68
N LEU A 32 -4.67 12.45 6.86
CA LEU A 32 -4.77 11.00 7.08
C LEU A 32 -3.64 10.46 7.97
N VAL A 33 -2.45 11.05 7.89
CA VAL A 33 -1.28 10.54 8.64
C VAL A 33 -1.04 11.33 9.91
N ARG A 34 -0.77 12.64 9.79
CA ARG A 34 -0.44 13.49 10.95
C ARG A 34 -1.65 13.62 11.88
N ASP A 35 -2.77 14.06 11.34
CA ASP A 35 -3.98 14.32 12.13
C ASP A 35 -4.76 13.01 12.41
N GLY A 36 -4.49 11.94 11.63
CA GLY A 36 -5.06 10.60 11.81
C GLY A 36 -4.33 9.71 12.83
N ASN A 37 -3.28 10.21 13.50
CA ASN A 37 -2.46 9.45 14.46
C ASN A 37 -1.80 8.19 13.85
N LEU A 38 -1.36 8.29 12.59
CA LEU A 38 -0.71 7.19 11.86
C LEU A 38 0.77 7.49 11.53
N LEU A 39 1.38 8.48 12.18
CA LEU A 39 2.78 8.86 11.97
C LEU A 39 3.73 7.68 12.13
N ASP A 40 3.58 6.86 13.18
CA ASP A 40 4.50 5.73 13.42
C ASP A 40 4.36 4.65 12.35
N ALA A 41 3.13 4.38 11.88
CA ALA A 41 2.89 3.45 10.78
C ALA A 41 3.48 3.98 9.45
N CYS A 42 3.32 5.28 9.18
CA CYS A 42 3.91 5.92 8.01
C CYS A 42 5.45 5.89 8.06
N ARG A 43 6.04 6.18 9.23
CA ARG A 43 7.51 6.15 9.42
C ARG A 43 8.11 4.77 9.24
N ALA A 44 7.38 3.72 9.62
CA ALA A 44 7.81 2.35 9.39
C ALA A 44 7.95 2.01 7.89
N VAL A 45 7.25 2.74 7.01
CA VAL A 45 7.22 2.50 5.56
C VAL A 45 8.10 3.49 4.78
N PHE A 46 8.03 4.78 5.12
CA PHE A 46 8.67 5.87 4.37
C PHE A 46 9.93 6.43 5.03
N GLY A 47 10.19 6.10 6.30
CA GLY A 47 11.30 6.67 7.08
C GLY A 47 10.88 7.88 7.92
N ASP A 48 11.87 8.55 8.52
CA ASP A 48 11.63 9.59 9.52
C ASP A 48 11.36 10.96 8.88
N ASP A 49 10.11 11.44 8.97
CA ASP A 49 9.69 12.76 8.50
C ASP A 49 10.22 13.94 9.35
N ARG A 50 10.86 13.68 10.49
CA ARG A 50 11.38 14.73 11.39
C ARG A 50 12.77 15.23 11.03
N GLU A 51 13.41 14.63 10.01
CA GLU A 51 14.65 15.17 9.47
C GLU A 51 14.45 16.63 9.04
N ASP A 52 15.48 17.48 9.19
CA ASP A 52 15.37 18.85 8.72
C ASP A 52 15.20 18.86 7.20
N TYR A 53 14.00 19.24 6.77
CA TYR A 53 13.62 19.25 5.36
C TYR A 53 14.59 20.02 4.47
N GLY A 54 15.05 21.19 4.92
CA GLY A 54 15.96 22.04 4.15
C GLY A 54 17.32 21.39 3.98
N GLN A 55 17.85 20.81 5.06
CA GLN A 55 19.12 20.10 5.07
C GLN A 55 19.08 18.82 4.22
N ALA A 56 17.99 18.05 4.32
CA ALA A 56 17.80 16.83 3.54
C ALA A 56 17.80 17.11 2.02
N LEU A 57 17.05 18.13 1.59
CA LEU A 57 17.08 18.58 0.20
C LEU A 57 18.45 19.08 -0.24
N GLN A 58 19.13 19.86 0.60
CA GLN A 58 20.46 20.35 0.28
C GLN A 58 21.45 19.19 0.12
N ASN A 59 21.37 18.18 0.98
CA ASN A 59 22.19 16.96 0.89
C ASN A 59 21.89 16.20 -0.41
N HIS A 60 20.61 16.05 -0.78
CA HIS A 60 20.22 15.41 -2.03
C HIS A 60 20.77 16.16 -3.25
N TYR A 61 20.67 17.49 -3.28
CA TYR A 61 21.19 18.29 -4.41
C TYR A 61 22.72 18.30 -4.49
N ASN A 62 23.41 18.26 -3.36
CA ASN A 62 24.88 18.26 -3.34
C ASN A 62 25.48 16.92 -3.75
N ASN A 63 24.83 15.81 -3.38
CA ASN A 63 25.38 14.46 -3.59
C ASN A 63 24.71 13.70 -4.73
N GLY A 64 23.58 14.19 -5.24
CA GLY A 64 22.71 13.46 -6.16
C GLY A 64 21.91 12.36 -5.45
N PRO A 65 21.07 11.62 -6.21
CA PRO A 65 20.33 10.50 -5.65
C PRO A 65 21.27 9.37 -5.22
N LYS A 66 20.85 8.62 -4.21
CA LYS A 66 21.52 7.39 -3.77
C LYS A 66 21.71 6.44 -4.95
N LEU A 67 22.84 5.71 -4.97
CA LEU A 67 23.05 4.64 -5.95
C LEU A 67 21.94 3.59 -5.81
N ASN A 68 21.38 3.14 -6.94
CA ASN A 68 20.27 2.20 -6.99
C ASN A 68 19.02 2.68 -6.23
N TRP A 69 18.75 4.00 -6.22
CA TRP A 69 17.53 4.55 -5.61
C TRP A 69 16.25 3.90 -6.13
N GLN A 70 16.25 3.40 -7.38
CA GLN A 70 15.11 2.73 -8.01
C GLN A 70 14.64 1.47 -7.26
N ASP A 71 15.52 0.87 -6.44
CA ASP A 71 15.17 -0.30 -5.63
C ASP A 71 14.31 0.07 -4.42
N GLU A 72 14.31 1.34 -4.01
CA GLU A 72 13.65 1.84 -2.80
C GLU A 72 12.60 2.92 -3.09
N TYR A 73 12.77 3.72 -4.14
CA TYR A 73 12.01 4.94 -4.38
C TYR A 73 11.44 4.99 -5.80
N VAL A 74 10.25 5.55 -5.93
CA VAL A 74 9.57 5.71 -7.23
C VAL A 74 10.26 6.75 -8.12
N SER A 75 10.90 7.74 -7.52
CA SER A 75 11.69 8.76 -8.22
C SER A 75 12.99 9.05 -7.44
N ALA A 76 13.97 9.64 -8.12
CA ALA A 76 15.19 10.10 -7.47
C ALA A 76 14.86 11.11 -6.35
N TYR A 77 13.90 11.99 -6.62
CA TYR A 77 13.46 13.03 -5.68
C TYR A 77 12.72 12.47 -4.46
N ALA A 78 11.97 11.38 -4.58
CA ALA A 78 11.37 10.67 -3.44
C ALA A 78 12.43 10.28 -2.40
N GLY A 79 13.65 9.91 -2.83
CA GLY A 79 14.77 9.61 -1.93
C GLY A 79 15.40 10.83 -1.24
N SER A 80 14.84 12.04 -1.40
CA SER A 80 15.38 13.25 -0.79
C SER A 80 14.91 13.50 0.64
N HIS A 81 13.70 13.02 1.00
CA HIS A 81 13.11 13.18 2.33
C HIS A 81 11.88 12.26 2.48
N ALA A 82 11.63 11.70 3.66
CA ALA A 82 10.50 10.76 3.87
C ALA A 82 9.12 11.37 3.53
N TRP A 83 8.94 12.66 3.79
CA TRP A 83 7.71 13.38 3.42
C TRP A 83 7.54 13.55 1.90
N GLU A 84 8.65 13.67 1.15
CA GLU A 84 8.65 13.73 -0.32
C GLU A 84 8.42 12.34 -0.92
N ASP A 85 8.98 11.29 -0.31
CA ASP A 85 8.74 9.90 -0.68
C ASP A 85 7.26 9.53 -0.59
N PHE A 86 6.59 9.95 0.48
CA PHE A 86 5.13 9.80 0.62
C PHE A 86 4.38 10.50 -0.52
N ALA A 87 4.68 11.77 -0.79
CA ALA A 87 3.98 12.57 -1.79
C ALA A 87 4.21 12.07 -3.23
N GLU A 88 5.44 11.66 -3.56
CA GLU A 88 5.78 11.06 -4.85
C GLU A 88 5.11 9.70 -5.02
N THR A 89 5.11 8.85 -3.98
CA THR A 89 4.40 7.56 -4.01
C THR A 89 2.90 7.75 -4.14
N TRP A 90 2.32 8.76 -3.47
CA TRP A 90 0.89 9.11 -3.61
C TRP A 90 0.56 9.56 -5.03
N ALA A 91 1.41 10.41 -5.59
CA ALA A 91 1.22 10.87 -6.96
C ALA A 91 1.26 9.70 -7.95
N HIS A 92 2.15 8.75 -7.70
CA HIS A 92 2.29 7.55 -8.51
C HIS A 92 1.12 6.57 -8.33
N TYR A 93 0.62 6.41 -7.10
CA TYR A 93 -0.60 5.66 -6.81
C TYR A 93 -1.78 6.19 -7.64
N LEU A 94 -2.03 7.51 -7.62
CA LEU A 94 -3.08 8.12 -8.44
C LEU A 94 -2.81 7.97 -9.95
N HIS A 95 -1.56 8.04 -10.37
CA HIS A 95 -1.19 7.78 -11.77
C HIS A 95 -1.60 6.38 -12.22
N ILE A 96 -1.33 5.37 -11.41
CA ILE A 96 -1.67 3.97 -11.70
C ILE A 96 -3.18 3.77 -11.72
N ILE A 97 -3.87 4.15 -10.64
CA ILE A 97 -5.32 3.98 -10.49
C ILE A 97 -6.08 4.66 -11.63
N ASP A 98 -5.77 5.94 -11.90
CA ASP A 98 -6.48 6.69 -12.94
C ASP A 98 -6.24 6.10 -14.34
N THR A 99 -5.03 5.61 -14.62
CA THR A 99 -4.71 5.06 -15.95
C THR A 99 -5.37 3.69 -16.15
N LEU A 100 -5.40 2.85 -15.11
CA LEU A 100 -6.11 1.57 -15.15
C LEU A 100 -7.62 1.78 -15.29
N GLU A 101 -8.21 2.72 -14.54
CA GLU A 101 -9.64 3.06 -14.65
C GLU A 101 -9.98 3.52 -16.07
N VAL A 102 -9.18 4.44 -16.64
CA VAL A 102 -9.37 4.89 -18.02
C VAL A 102 -9.25 3.71 -18.99
N GLY A 103 -8.22 2.87 -18.86
CA GLY A 103 -8.05 1.69 -19.71
C GLY A 103 -9.25 0.75 -19.66
N GLY A 104 -9.72 0.43 -18.45
CA GLY A 104 -10.91 -0.40 -18.23
C GLY A 104 -12.18 0.20 -18.82
N SER A 105 -12.37 1.53 -18.70
CA SER A 105 -13.54 2.22 -19.26
C SER A 105 -13.63 2.15 -20.79
N TYR A 106 -12.48 2.05 -21.48
CA TYR A 106 -12.39 1.85 -22.92
C TYR A 106 -12.41 0.36 -23.32
N GLY A 107 -12.52 -0.56 -22.35
CA GLY A 107 -12.48 -2.00 -22.59
C GLY A 107 -11.10 -2.51 -23.03
N ILE A 108 -10.02 -1.81 -22.67
CA ILE A 108 -8.66 -2.27 -22.94
C ILE A 108 -8.40 -3.51 -22.09
N ALA A 109 -8.20 -4.64 -22.74
CA ALA A 109 -7.77 -5.88 -22.12
C ALA A 109 -6.43 -6.32 -22.71
N ILE A 110 -5.50 -6.73 -21.86
CA ILE A 110 -4.23 -7.32 -22.30
C ILE A 110 -4.38 -8.84 -22.29
N GLN A 111 -4.32 -9.42 -23.48
CA GLN A 111 -4.34 -10.86 -23.70
C GLN A 111 -3.10 -11.23 -24.53
N PRO A 112 -1.93 -11.36 -23.89
CA PRO A 112 -0.68 -11.58 -24.59
C PRO A 112 -0.73 -12.96 -25.25
N ARG A 113 -0.48 -13.01 -26.56
CA ARG A 113 -0.43 -14.28 -27.32
C ARG A 113 0.90 -15.03 -27.15
N LEU A 114 1.91 -14.34 -26.63
CA LEU A 114 3.24 -14.84 -26.32
C LEU A 114 3.52 -14.46 -24.87
N ASP A 115 3.01 -15.26 -23.95
CA ASP A 115 3.47 -15.20 -22.57
C ASP A 115 4.50 -16.33 -22.38
N ARG A 116 5.77 -16.02 -22.67
CA ARG A 116 6.83 -17.03 -22.59
C ARG A 116 7.17 -17.41 -21.15
N ASP A 117 6.85 -16.55 -20.18
CA ASP A 117 7.27 -16.67 -18.78
C ASP A 117 6.12 -16.56 -17.76
N GLY A 118 4.85 -16.44 -18.21
CA GLY A 118 3.69 -16.20 -17.33
C GLY A 118 3.59 -14.77 -16.78
N ILE A 119 4.39 -13.83 -17.32
CA ILE A 119 4.60 -12.46 -16.79
C ILE A 119 3.52 -11.49 -17.28
N LEU A 120 2.78 -11.84 -18.34
CA LEU A 120 1.88 -10.89 -19.02
C LEU A 120 0.40 -11.29 -18.99
N THR A 121 0.06 -12.51 -18.58
CA THR A 121 -1.35 -12.89 -18.32
C THR A 121 -1.85 -12.24 -17.03
N THR A 122 -2.51 -11.10 -17.16
CA THR A 122 -3.33 -10.50 -16.11
C THR A 122 -4.61 -9.94 -16.74
N ASP A 123 -5.74 -10.19 -16.08
CA ASP A 123 -7.00 -9.55 -16.45
C ASP A 123 -6.91 -8.07 -16.05
N LEU A 124 -6.93 -7.17 -17.04
CA LEU A 124 -6.97 -5.73 -16.78
C LEU A 124 -8.34 -5.25 -16.31
N ASN A 125 -9.36 -6.11 -16.18
CA ASN A 125 -10.61 -5.80 -15.51
C ASN A 125 -10.46 -5.73 -13.98
N VAL A 126 -9.30 -5.28 -13.49
CA VAL A 126 -9.08 -5.04 -12.07
C VAL A 126 -10.03 -3.92 -11.64
N LYS A 127 -10.85 -4.19 -10.62
CA LYS A 127 -11.78 -3.20 -10.09
C LYS A 127 -11.04 -2.32 -9.10
N VAL A 128 -10.34 -1.31 -9.60
CA VAL A 128 -9.43 -0.46 -8.80
C VAL A 128 -10.07 0.23 -7.59
N TYR A 129 -11.41 0.34 -7.57
CA TYR A 129 -12.20 0.90 -6.45
C TYR A 129 -12.93 -0.16 -5.59
N ASP A 130 -12.79 -1.45 -5.89
CA ASP A 130 -13.36 -2.50 -5.04
C ASP A 130 -12.54 -2.58 -3.74
N PRO A 131 -13.18 -2.51 -2.56
CA PRO A 131 -12.48 -2.52 -1.28
C PRO A 131 -11.71 -3.83 -1.00
N ASN A 132 -11.96 -4.90 -1.76
CA ASN A 132 -11.26 -6.18 -1.61
C ASN A 132 -10.10 -6.34 -2.60
N THR A 133 -9.97 -5.46 -3.60
CA THR A 133 -8.86 -5.52 -4.53
C THR A 133 -7.58 -5.11 -3.81
N THR A 134 -6.52 -5.90 -3.95
CA THR A 134 -5.24 -5.60 -3.29
C THR A 134 -4.33 -4.74 -4.16
N MET A 135 -3.33 -4.11 -3.56
CA MET A 135 -2.37 -3.32 -4.32
C MET A 135 -1.51 -4.21 -5.23
N GLU A 136 -1.26 -5.47 -4.86
CA GLU A 136 -0.54 -6.44 -5.69
C GLU A 136 -1.32 -6.72 -6.98
N GLU A 137 -2.63 -6.95 -6.91
CA GLU A 137 -3.48 -7.15 -8.09
C GLU A 137 -3.45 -5.92 -9.02
N ILE A 138 -3.48 -4.71 -8.44
CA ILE A 138 -3.39 -3.45 -9.18
C ILE A 138 -1.99 -3.29 -9.80
N ALA A 139 -0.94 -3.62 -9.08
CA ALA A 139 0.45 -3.51 -9.55
C ALA A 139 0.72 -4.48 -10.70
N ASP A 140 0.23 -5.72 -10.63
CA ASP A 140 0.35 -6.71 -11.71
C ASP A 140 -0.37 -6.23 -12.98
N ALA A 141 -1.59 -5.72 -12.85
CA ALA A 141 -2.33 -5.12 -13.97
C ALA A 141 -1.59 -3.93 -14.58
N TRP A 142 -1.04 -3.06 -13.73
CA TRP A 142 -0.27 -1.90 -14.17
C TRP A 142 1.03 -2.28 -14.88
N LEU A 143 1.76 -3.28 -14.37
CA LEU A 143 3.00 -3.76 -14.98
C LEU A 143 2.73 -4.37 -16.36
N ALA A 144 1.64 -5.11 -16.52
CA ALA A 144 1.24 -5.62 -17.84
C ALA A 144 0.91 -4.46 -18.81
N LEU A 145 0.13 -3.48 -18.36
CA LEU A 145 -0.27 -2.32 -19.17
C LEU A 145 0.91 -1.44 -19.58
N SER A 146 1.72 -1.02 -18.62
CA SER A 146 2.89 -0.19 -18.86
C SER A 146 3.91 -0.86 -19.79
N GLN A 147 4.14 -2.18 -19.67
CA GLN A 147 5.01 -2.92 -20.59
C GLN A 147 4.48 -2.95 -22.02
N ALA A 148 3.16 -3.13 -22.20
CA ALA A 148 2.54 -3.06 -23.52
C ALA A 148 2.69 -1.66 -24.14
N LEU A 149 2.39 -0.61 -23.37
CA LEU A 149 2.54 0.79 -23.80
C LEU A 149 3.99 1.12 -24.18
N ASN A 150 4.96 0.74 -23.34
CA ASN A 150 6.37 0.94 -23.63
C ASN A 150 6.81 0.19 -24.90
N SER A 151 6.36 -1.05 -25.07
CA SER A 151 6.67 -1.85 -26.27
C SER A 151 6.09 -1.23 -27.54
N MET A 152 4.85 -0.71 -27.49
CA MET A 152 4.24 0.03 -28.60
C MET A 152 5.02 1.30 -28.92
N ASN A 153 5.44 2.06 -27.90
CA ASN A 153 6.25 3.25 -28.08
C ASN A 153 7.58 2.96 -28.76
N ARG A 154 8.32 1.94 -28.28
CA ARG A 154 9.59 1.53 -28.90
C ARG A 154 9.41 1.08 -30.35
N ALA A 155 8.31 0.39 -30.67
CA ALA A 155 8.00 -0.01 -32.05
C ALA A 155 7.76 1.20 -32.98
N MET A 156 7.29 2.32 -32.42
CA MET A 156 7.14 3.60 -33.13
C MET A 156 8.42 4.46 -33.12
N GLY A 157 9.51 3.99 -32.51
CA GLY A 157 10.76 4.76 -32.36
C GLY A 157 10.68 5.86 -31.29
N LEU A 158 9.70 5.79 -30.39
CA LEU A 158 9.52 6.72 -29.27
C LEU A 158 10.14 6.15 -27.99
N PRO A 159 10.56 7.01 -27.04
CA PRO A 159 11.00 6.57 -25.72
C PRO A 159 9.85 5.93 -24.94
N ASP A 160 10.19 5.18 -23.90
CA ASP A 160 9.22 4.55 -23.01
C ASP A 160 8.27 5.59 -22.39
N LEU A 161 6.97 5.29 -22.43
CA LEU A 161 5.91 6.09 -21.78
C LEU A 161 6.03 6.00 -20.26
N TYR A 162 6.49 4.88 -19.74
CA TYR A 162 6.59 4.65 -18.31
C TYR A 162 8.01 4.14 -17.99
N PRO A 163 8.96 5.05 -17.69
CA PRO A 163 10.36 4.69 -17.43
C PRO A 163 10.63 4.35 -15.94
N PHE A 164 9.59 4.14 -15.14
CA PHE A 164 9.71 3.89 -13.70
C PHE A 164 9.87 2.40 -13.38
N VAL A 165 10.58 2.11 -12.30
CA VAL A 165 10.74 0.76 -11.75
C VAL A 165 9.84 0.63 -10.53
N LEU A 166 8.93 -0.35 -10.54
CA LEU A 166 8.17 -0.72 -9.34
C LEU A 166 8.87 -1.88 -8.65
N SER A 167 9.85 -1.56 -7.81
CA SER A 167 10.50 -2.56 -6.96
C SER A 167 9.51 -3.11 -5.92
N PRO A 168 9.78 -4.28 -5.30
CA PRO A 168 8.97 -4.79 -4.19
C PRO A 168 8.78 -3.77 -3.06
N THR A 169 9.81 -2.95 -2.78
CA THR A 169 9.74 -1.87 -1.79
C THR A 169 8.75 -0.79 -2.21
N VAL A 170 8.78 -0.35 -3.47
CA VAL A 170 7.85 0.65 -3.99
C VAL A 170 6.42 0.11 -4.01
N VAL A 171 6.21 -1.16 -4.37
CA VAL A 171 4.88 -1.81 -4.29
C VAL A 171 4.38 -1.85 -2.84
N GLY A 172 5.24 -2.14 -1.87
CA GLY A 172 4.87 -2.06 -0.45
C GLY A 172 4.46 -0.66 0.00
N LYS A 173 5.14 0.38 -0.48
CA LYS A 173 4.77 1.79 -0.22
C LYS A 173 3.44 2.16 -0.88
N LEU A 174 3.20 1.73 -2.12
CA LEU A 174 1.92 1.86 -2.81
C LEU A 174 0.81 1.14 -2.02
N GLY A 175 1.11 -0.04 -1.46
CA GLY A 175 0.20 -0.82 -0.63
C GLY A 175 -0.21 -0.09 0.64
N PHE A 176 0.75 0.58 1.31
CA PHE A 176 0.44 1.45 2.44
C PHE A 176 -0.54 2.57 2.06
N ILE A 177 -0.31 3.26 0.94
CA ILE A 177 -1.21 4.32 0.48
C ILE A 177 -2.59 3.76 0.15
N HIS A 178 -2.64 2.61 -0.53
CA HIS A 178 -3.86 1.92 -0.86
C HIS A 178 -4.67 1.54 0.41
N ASP A 179 -4.02 1.02 1.44
CA ASP A 179 -4.66 0.73 2.72
C ASP A 179 -5.07 1.99 3.48
N LEU A 180 -4.28 3.07 3.37
CA LEU A 180 -4.56 4.34 4.02
C LEU A 180 -5.87 4.95 3.49
N VAL A 181 -6.05 4.96 2.15
CA VAL A 181 -7.28 5.48 1.54
C VAL A 181 -8.51 4.62 1.81
N HIS A 182 -8.32 3.33 2.10
CA HIS A 182 -9.40 2.42 2.51
C HIS A 182 -9.60 2.36 4.03
N GLY A 183 -8.82 3.13 4.81
CA GLY A 183 -8.90 3.17 6.26
C GLY A 183 -8.45 1.89 6.96
N ARG A 184 -7.67 1.02 6.30
CA ARG A 184 -7.22 -0.28 6.83
C ARG A 184 -5.94 -0.18 7.68
N VAL A 185 -5.18 0.91 7.54
CA VAL A 185 -3.99 1.15 8.35
C VAL A 185 -4.39 1.30 9.82
N GLY A 186 -3.75 0.52 10.70
CA GLY A 186 -4.02 0.54 12.14
C GLY A 186 -5.21 -0.31 12.62
N GLN A 187 -6.06 -0.84 11.72
CA GLN A 187 -7.21 -1.67 12.12
C GLN A 187 -6.83 -3.09 12.58
N ASN A 188 -5.66 -3.60 12.18
CA ASN A 188 -5.18 -4.91 12.63
C ASN A 188 -4.84 -4.96 14.13
N SER A 189 -4.70 -3.80 14.78
CA SER A 189 -4.45 -3.73 16.23
C SER A 189 -5.74 -3.85 17.06
N SER A 190 -6.87 -3.30 16.58
CA SER A 190 -8.15 -3.31 17.32
C SER A 190 -8.92 -4.63 17.18
N ALA A 191 -8.75 -5.35 16.07
CA ALA A 191 -9.40 -6.66 15.88
C ALA A 191 -8.83 -7.73 16.83
N GLY A 192 -7.54 -7.63 17.19
CA GLY A 192 -6.88 -8.52 18.17
C GLY A 192 -7.32 -8.27 19.61
N GLU A 193 -7.47 -7.01 20.02
CA GLU A 193 -7.91 -6.64 21.37
C GLU A 193 -9.38 -7.02 21.63
N THR A 194 -10.26 -6.82 20.65
CA THR A 194 -11.68 -7.15 20.79
C THR A 194 -11.89 -8.67 20.91
N LYS A 195 -11.07 -9.46 20.21
CA LYS A 195 -11.10 -10.93 20.30
C LYS A 195 -10.54 -11.44 21.62
N GLY A 196 -9.45 -10.85 22.12
CA GLY A 196 -8.87 -11.19 23.43
C GLY A 196 -9.78 -10.84 24.61
N LEU A 197 -10.50 -9.72 24.55
CA LEU A 197 -11.50 -9.32 25.55
C LEU A 197 -12.72 -10.25 25.53
N SER A 198 -13.17 -10.69 24.35
CA SER A 198 -14.27 -11.65 24.19
C SER A 198 -13.89 -13.04 24.74
N GLU A 199 -12.70 -13.52 24.42
CA GLU A 199 -12.20 -14.82 24.89
C GLU A 199 -11.95 -14.82 26.40
N ALA A 200 -11.44 -13.72 26.96
CA ALA A 200 -11.29 -13.54 28.40
C ALA A 200 -12.65 -13.48 29.12
N ALA A 201 -13.65 -12.78 28.56
CA ALA A 201 -14.99 -12.72 29.12
C ALA A 201 -15.69 -14.10 29.09
N GLU A 202 -15.51 -14.87 28.03
CA GLU A 202 -16.02 -16.26 27.95
C GLU A 202 -15.31 -17.21 28.91
N ALA A 203 -14.00 -17.05 29.12
CA ALA A 203 -13.25 -17.85 30.08
C ALA A 203 -13.69 -17.55 31.53
N MET A 204 -13.95 -16.28 31.85
CA MET A 204 -14.47 -15.87 33.17
C MET A 204 -15.90 -16.36 33.41
N GLY A 205 -16.77 -16.33 32.39
CA GLY A 205 -18.13 -16.87 32.49
C GLY A 205 -18.19 -18.40 32.63
N ARG A 206 -17.22 -19.12 32.07
CA ARG A 206 -17.10 -20.58 32.25
C ARG A 206 -16.60 -20.95 33.65
N GLN A 207 -15.69 -20.17 34.24
CA GLN A 207 -15.22 -20.40 35.61
C GLN A 207 -16.29 -20.15 36.67
N SER A 208 -17.20 -19.18 36.46
CA SER A 208 -18.30 -18.94 37.41
C SER A 208 -19.37 -20.03 37.41
N ASN A 209 -19.61 -20.70 36.28
CA ASN A 209 -20.59 -21.78 36.19
C ASN A 209 -20.08 -23.13 36.73
N ALA A 210 -18.77 -23.39 36.71
CA ALA A 210 -18.19 -24.62 37.24
C ALA A 210 -18.19 -24.68 38.79
N ALA A 211 -18.35 -23.54 39.46
CA ALA A 211 -18.37 -23.46 40.93
C ALA A 211 -19.74 -23.77 41.57
N ASN A 212 -20.77 -24.07 40.76
CA ASN A 212 -22.15 -24.21 41.24
C ASN A 212 -22.83 -25.53 40.84
N GLU A 213 -22.07 -26.56 40.47
CA GLU A 213 -22.63 -27.89 40.25
C GLU A 213 -22.95 -28.58 41.61
N PRO A 214 -24.17 -29.11 41.80
CA PRO A 214 -24.53 -29.80 43.03
C PRO A 214 -23.86 -31.18 43.08
N GLN A 215 -23.12 -31.44 44.17
CA GLN A 215 -22.54 -32.76 44.44
C GLN A 215 -23.64 -33.83 44.49
N ALA A 216 -23.55 -34.81 43.58
CA ALA A 216 -24.45 -35.95 43.51
C ALA A 216 -24.34 -36.84 44.76
N ALA A 217 -25.48 -37.22 45.32
CA ALA A 217 -25.60 -38.08 46.49
C ALA A 217 -25.13 -39.52 46.20
N PRO A 218 -24.61 -40.27 47.20
CA PRO A 218 -24.08 -41.61 46.99
C PRO A 218 -25.19 -42.66 46.81
N GLU A 219 -24.95 -43.62 45.92
CA GLU A 219 -25.85 -44.74 45.58
C GLU A 219 -26.08 -45.71 46.77
N PRO A 220 -27.26 -46.37 46.84
CA PRO A 220 -27.56 -47.33 47.90
C PRO A 220 -27.04 -48.74 47.57
N GLN A 221 -26.42 -49.38 48.57
CA GLN A 221 -25.99 -50.77 48.53
C GLN A 221 -27.19 -51.73 48.53
N ALA A 222 -27.24 -52.66 47.57
CA ALA A 222 -28.24 -53.71 47.49
C ALA A 222 -27.98 -54.80 48.54
N LEU A 223 -28.94 -54.96 49.47
CA LEU A 223 -29.00 -56.04 50.45
C LEU A 223 -29.79 -57.23 49.86
N ALA A 224 -29.26 -58.44 50.05
CA ALA A 224 -29.88 -59.71 49.67
C ALA A 224 -31.10 -60.08 50.53
N ALA A 225 -32.11 -60.76 49.96
CA ALA A 225 -32.94 -61.74 50.67
C ALA A 225 -33.72 -62.68 49.71
N ALA A 226 -33.36 -63.97 49.82
CA ALA A 226 -34.10 -65.23 49.67
C ALA A 226 -35.47 -65.33 48.97
N GLY A 227 -35.56 -66.36 48.11
CA GLY A 227 -36.78 -67.04 47.64
C GLY A 227 -36.40 -68.31 46.89
#